data_AF-A0A937XNQ4-F1
#
_entry.id   AF-A0A937XNQ4-F1
#
_cell.length_a   1.000
_cell.length_b   1.000
_cell.length_c   1.000
_cell.angle_alpha   90.00
_cell.angle_beta   90.00
_cell.angle_gamma   90.00
#
_symmetry.space_group_name_H-M   'P 1'
#
loop_
_entity.id
_entity.type
_entity.pdbx_description
1 polymer ?
#
loop_
_entity_poly.entity_id
_entity_poly.type
_entity_poly.pdbx_seq_one_letter_code
_entity_poly.pdbx_strand_id
1 'polypeptide(L)'
;MARIALSGTLLTTLCAAPPLAAQVPPGAAERQRYTGLLAAAALGDTAQIRALLARGEKADARDNHGRTTLHVAAHAAQVEAMRALVAGGADPNALENDRYDIVTIAAVADNLPVLEAGLALGCSARNTTSRYDG
;
A
#
# COMPACT_ATOMS: atom_id res chain seq x y z
N MET A 1 -19.17 64.29 15.22
CA MET A 1 -19.60 63.65 13.94
C MET A 1 -18.64 62.52 13.62
N ALA A 2 -19.17 61.38 13.17
CA ALA A 2 -18.64 60.03 13.34
C ALA A 2 -17.42 59.68 12.45
N ARG A 3 -16.48 58.88 12.98
CA ARG A 3 -15.41 58.21 12.23
C ARG A 3 -15.90 56.83 11.81
N ILE A 4 -16.00 56.60 10.50
CA ILE A 4 -16.39 55.32 9.90
C ILE A 4 -15.19 54.38 9.92
N ALA A 5 -15.29 53.26 10.63
CA ALA A 5 -14.30 52.20 10.62
C ALA A 5 -14.57 51.24 9.45
N LEU A 6 -13.64 51.15 8.49
CA LEU A 6 -13.67 50.08 7.49
C LEU A 6 -13.21 48.78 8.15
N SER A 7 -14.15 47.89 8.42
CA SER A 7 -13.86 46.51 8.79
C SER A 7 -13.51 45.73 7.51
N GLY A 8 -12.21 45.53 7.28
CA GLY A 8 -11.71 44.73 6.17
C GLY A 8 -11.84 43.25 6.49
N THR A 9 -12.83 42.58 5.90
CA THR A 9 -12.98 41.13 6.01
C THR A 9 -11.89 40.48 5.15
N LEU A 10 -10.84 39.93 5.78
CA LEU A 10 -9.86 39.11 5.09
C LEU A 10 -10.54 37.80 4.65
N LEU A 11 -10.83 37.66 3.36
CA LEU A 11 -11.31 36.41 2.78
C LEU A 11 -10.11 35.44 2.71
N THR A 12 -9.88 34.68 3.77
CA THR A 12 -8.94 33.56 3.73
C THR A 12 -9.55 32.47 2.86
N THR A 13 -9.23 32.46 1.57
CA THR A 13 -9.44 31.29 0.74
C THR A 13 -8.61 30.16 1.32
N LEU A 14 -9.28 29.30 2.10
CA LEU A 14 -8.73 28.04 2.55
C LEU A 14 -8.47 27.23 1.28
N CYS A 15 -7.22 27.22 0.80
CA CYS A 15 -6.81 26.24 -0.20
C CYS A 15 -7.11 24.87 0.40
N ALA A 16 -8.14 24.20 -0.11
CA ALA A 16 -8.36 22.79 0.17
C ALA A 16 -7.17 22.04 -0.43
N ALA A 17 -6.12 21.83 0.36
CA ALA A 17 -5.08 20.89 0.02
C ALA A 17 -5.76 19.53 -0.20
N PRO A 18 -5.40 18.77 -1.25
CA PRO A 18 -5.89 17.41 -1.37
C PRO A 18 -5.55 16.64 -0.09
N PRO A 19 -6.42 15.71 0.36
CA PRO A 19 -6.12 14.91 1.54
C PRO A 19 -4.76 14.23 1.32
N LEU A 20 -3.84 14.47 2.26
CA LEU A 20 -2.53 13.87 2.26
C LEU A 20 -2.71 12.39 2.64
N ALA A 21 -3.05 11.55 1.66
CA ALA A 21 -3.06 10.11 1.87
C ALA A 21 -1.61 9.68 2.14
N ALA A 22 -1.33 9.24 3.37
CA ALA A 22 0.02 8.88 3.80
C ALA A 22 0.60 7.71 2.99
N GLN A 23 -0.25 6.88 2.38
CA GLN A 23 0.11 5.87 1.38
C GLN A 23 -0.91 5.86 0.24
N VAL A 24 -0.41 5.81 -1.00
CA VAL A 24 -1.26 5.77 -2.19
C VAL A 24 -1.30 4.34 -2.74
N PRO A 25 -2.45 3.64 -2.68
CA PRO A 25 -2.58 2.33 -3.29
C PRO A 25 -2.42 2.42 -4.81
N PRO A 26 -2.08 1.30 -5.50
CA PRO A 26 -2.01 1.30 -6.96
C PRO A 26 -3.30 1.83 -7.59
N GLY A 27 -3.18 2.86 -8.43
CA GLY A 27 -4.29 3.43 -9.19
C GLY A 27 -4.80 2.47 -10.27
N ALA A 28 -6.00 2.74 -10.81
CA ALA A 28 -6.61 1.87 -11.82
C ALA A 28 -5.72 1.68 -13.06
N ALA A 29 -5.10 2.75 -13.56
CA ALA A 29 -4.19 2.69 -14.70
C ALA A 29 -2.90 1.90 -14.40
N GLU A 30 -2.41 1.94 -13.16
CA GLU A 30 -1.24 1.13 -12.75
C GLU A 30 -1.60 -0.35 -12.71
N ARG A 31 -2.74 -0.69 -12.11
CA ARG A 31 -3.23 -2.09 -12.03
C ARG A 31 -3.47 -2.69 -13.41
N GLN A 32 -3.96 -1.90 -14.37
CA GLN A 32 -4.13 -2.35 -15.77
C GLN A 32 -2.81 -2.70 -16.46
N ARG A 33 -1.68 -2.17 -15.97
CA ARG A 33 -0.34 -2.45 -16.51
C ARG A 33 0.33 -3.62 -15.82
N TYR A 34 -0.22 -4.12 -14.71
CA TYR A 34 0.32 -5.29 -14.04
C TYR A 34 0.21 -6.54 -14.91
N THR A 35 1.23 -7.39 -14.81
CA THR A 35 1.33 -8.69 -15.47
C THR A 35 1.90 -9.70 -14.48
N GLY A 36 1.82 -10.98 -14.82
CA GLY A 36 2.36 -12.07 -13.99
C GLY A 36 1.85 -12.00 -12.54
N LEU A 37 2.75 -12.19 -11.58
CA LEU A 37 2.39 -12.21 -10.16
C LEU A 37 1.79 -10.90 -9.64
N LEU A 38 2.16 -9.73 -10.17
CA LEU A 38 1.57 -8.45 -9.75
C LEU A 38 0.08 -8.38 -10.11
N ALA A 39 -0.29 -8.87 -11.30
CA ALA A 39 -1.69 -8.91 -11.73
C ALA A 39 -2.50 -9.91 -10.89
N ALA A 40 -1.97 -11.12 -10.71
CA ALA A 40 -2.61 -12.17 -9.92
C ALA A 40 -2.80 -11.73 -8.46
N ALA A 41 -1.81 -11.07 -7.86
CA ALA A 41 -1.88 -10.49 -6.52
C ALA A 41 -2.96 -9.40 -6.40
N ALA A 42 -3.03 -8.49 -7.37
CA ALA A 42 -4.05 -7.42 -7.38
C ALA A 42 -5.48 -7.97 -7.48
N LEU A 43 -5.67 -9.09 -8.20
CA LEU A 43 -6.96 -9.75 -8.40
C LEU A 43 -7.31 -10.76 -7.30
N GLY A 44 -6.36 -11.14 -6.45
CA GLY A 44 -6.55 -12.20 -5.48
C GLY A 44 -6.57 -13.62 -6.08
N ASP A 45 -6.06 -13.80 -7.30
CA ASP A 45 -6.09 -15.09 -8.00
C ASP A 45 -5.02 -16.04 -7.44
N THR A 46 -5.36 -16.72 -6.34
CA THR A 46 -4.44 -17.64 -5.66
C THR A 46 -4.02 -18.84 -6.52
N ALA A 47 -4.86 -19.26 -7.47
CA ALA A 47 -4.54 -20.37 -8.37
C ALA A 47 -3.45 -19.94 -9.37
N GLN A 48 -3.61 -18.75 -9.96
CA GLN A 48 -2.61 -18.18 -10.84
C GLN A 48 -1.31 -17.87 -10.09
N ILE A 49 -1.38 -17.31 -8.86
CA ILE A 49 -0.19 -17.08 -8.02
C ILE A 49 0.62 -18.37 -7.85
N ARG A 50 -0.01 -19.47 -7.41
CA ARG A 50 0.66 -20.76 -7.23
C ARG A 50 1.25 -21.28 -8.55
N ALA A 51 0.54 -21.13 -9.66
CA ALA A 51 1.01 -21.59 -10.97
C ALA A 51 2.23 -20.79 -11.47
N LEU A 52 2.26 -19.47 -11.27
CA LEU A 52 3.36 -18.60 -11.70
C LEU A 52 4.61 -18.83 -10.83
N LEU A 53 4.44 -18.97 -9.51
CA LEU A 53 5.53 -19.33 -8.59
C LEU A 53 6.14 -20.69 -8.95
N ALA A 54 5.31 -21.69 -9.27
CA ALA A 54 5.78 -23.00 -9.71
C ALA A 54 6.57 -22.97 -11.03
N ARG A 55 6.37 -21.94 -11.85
CA ARG A 55 7.15 -21.68 -13.09
C ARG A 55 8.44 -20.91 -12.82
N GLY A 56 8.74 -20.57 -11.57
CA GLY A 56 9.95 -19.86 -11.18
C GLY A 56 9.84 -18.34 -11.25
N GLU A 57 8.64 -17.77 -11.36
CA GLU A 57 8.49 -16.33 -11.17
C GLU A 57 8.89 -15.94 -9.75
N LYS A 58 9.56 -14.79 -9.62
CA LYS A 58 10.03 -14.31 -8.33
C LYS A 58 8.84 -13.80 -7.51
N ALA A 59 8.66 -14.36 -6.31
CA ALA A 59 7.63 -13.94 -5.39
C ALA A 59 7.69 -12.43 -5.12
N ASP A 60 8.89 -11.86 -4.93
CA ASP A 60 9.07 -10.42 -4.67
C ASP A 60 9.21 -9.55 -5.94
N ALA A 61 8.51 -9.88 -7.02
CA ALA A 61 8.43 -8.98 -8.16
C ALA A 61 7.90 -7.60 -7.72
N ARG A 62 8.46 -6.52 -8.31
CA ARG A 62 8.17 -5.14 -7.92
C ARG A 62 7.61 -4.34 -9.08
N ASP A 63 6.73 -3.40 -8.77
CA ASP A 63 6.30 -2.39 -9.72
C ASP A 63 7.19 -1.13 -9.67
N ASN A 64 6.81 -0.09 -10.42
CA ASN A 64 7.58 1.15 -10.54
C ASN A 64 7.68 1.96 -9.24
N HIS A 65 6.82 1.71 -8.25
CA HIS A 65 6.88 2.32 -6.92
C HIS A 65 7.61 1.40 -5.93
N GLY A 66 8.25 0.34 -6.40
CA GLY A 66 8.95 -0.62 -5.56
C GLY A 66 8.00 -1.50 -4.75
N ARG A 67 6.68 -1.42 -4.97
CA ARG A 67 5.70 -2.27 -4.27
C ARG A 67 5.92 -3.71 -4.71
N THR A 68 6.20 -4.60 -3.76
CA THR A 68 6.26 -6.04 -4.03
C THR A 68 4.87 -6.59 -4.35
N THR A 69 4.79 -7.80 -4.89
CA THR A 69 3.52 -8.52 -5.07
C THR A 69 2.72 -8.60 -3.76
N LEU A 70 3.38 -8.75 -2.62
CA LEU A 70 2.75 -8.78 -1.31
C LEU A 70 2.16 -7.42 -0.92
N HIS A 71 2.85 -6.30 -1.21
CA HIS A 71 2.30 -4.95 -1.04
C HIS A 71 1.05 -4.74 -1.90
N VAL A 72 1.08 -5.21 -3.16
CA VAL A 72 -0.07 -5.11 -4.07
C VAL A 72 -1.25 -5.92 -3.55
N ALA A 73 -1.04 -7.15 -3.07
CA ALA A 73 -2.10 -7.96 -2.46
C ALA A 73 -2.68 -7.29 -1.20
N ALA A 74 -1.83 -6.72 -0.34
CA ALA A 74 -2.27 -6.03 0.87
C ALA A 74 -3.09 -4.76 0.57
N HIS A 75 -2.64 -3.92 -0.37
CA HIS A 75 -3.43 -2.76 -0.82
C HIS A 75 -4.79 -3.16 -1.40
N ALA A 76 -4.89 -4.33 -2.03
CA ALA A 76 -6.12 -4.88 -2.58
C ALA A 76 -6.94 -5.71 -1.57
N ALA A 77 -6.50 -5.78 -0.30
CA ALA A 77 -7.09 -6.57 0.77
C ALA A 77 -7.23 -8.09 0.47
N GLN A 78 -6.32 -8.63 -0.35
CA GLN A 78 -6.36 -10.02 -0.81
C GLN A 78 -5.61 -10.95 0.16
N VAL A 79 -6.20 -11.22 1.33
CA VAL A 79 -5.57 -12.01 2.41
C VAL A 79 -5.09 -13.39 1.94
N GLU A 80 -5.90 -14.12 1.17
CA GLU A 80 -5.51 -15.46 0.71
C GLU A 80 -4.39 -15.42 -0.35
N ALA A 81 -4.31 -14.34 -1.13
CA ALA A 81 -3.18 -14.10 -2.02
C ALA A 81 -1.91 -13.80 -1.21
N MET A 82 -2.00 -13.02 -0.13
CA MET A 82 -0.87 -12.78 0.78
C MET A 82 -0.33 -14.09 1.34
N ARG A 83 -1.21 -14.99 1.79
CA ARG A 83 -0.81 -16.33 2.28
C ARG A 83 -0.08 -17.14 1.20
N ALA A 84 -0.63 -17.16 -0.02
CA ALA A 84 -0.03 -17.89 -1.13
C ALA A 84 1.35 -17.32 -1.52
N LEU A 85 1.52 -16.00 -1.52
CA LEU A 85 2.77 -15.33 -1.84
C LEU A 85 3.85 -15.60 -0.78
N VAL A 86 3.52 -15.50 0.51
CA VAL A 86 4.47 -15.80 1.61
C VAL A 86 4.85 -17.28 1.61
N ALA A 87 3.89 -18.19 1.38
CA ALA A 87 4.20 -19.61 1.19
C ALA A 87 5.09 -19.87 -0.04
N GLY A 88 5.00 -18.98 -1.04
CA GLY A 88 5.86 -18.93 -2.22
C GLY A 88 7.23 -18.28 -2.02
N GLY A 89 7.55 -17.83 -0.80
CA GLY A 89 8.83 -17.22 -0.46
C GLY A 89 8.87 -15.69 -0.62
N ALA A 90 7.73 -15.00 -0.69
CA ALA A 90 7.72 -13.53 -0.61
C ALA A 90 8.18 -13.07 0.78
N ASP A 91 9.00 -12.02 0.84
CA ASP A 91 9.47 -11.42 2.10
C ASP A 91 8.35 -10.57 2.74
N PRO A 92 7.81 -10.95 3.92
CA PRO A 92 6.78 -10.19 4.60
C PRO A 92 7.25 -8.83 5.16
N ASN A 93 8.56 -8.61 5.26
CA ASN A 93 9.16 -7.39 5.81
C ASN A 93 9.82 -6.51 4.74
N ALA A 94 9.59 -6.80 3.46
CA ALA A 94 10.05 -5.95 2.39
C ALA A 94 9.45 -4.54 2.53
N LEU A 95 10.27 -3.54 2.19
CA LEU A 95 9.84 -2.15 2.12
C LEU A 95 9.66 -1.72 0.67
N GLU A 96 8.63 -0.92 0.38
CA GLU A 96 8.52 -0.20 -0.90
C GLU A 96 9.38 1.09 -0.91
N ASN A 97 9.33 1.87 -1.99
CA ASN A 97 10.25 2.99 -2.20
C ASN A 97 10.13 4.11 -1.17
N ASP A 98 8.94 4.36 -0.63
CA ASP A 98 8.70 5.31 0.47
C ASP A 98 8.91 4.68 1.87
N ARG A 99 9.50 3.48 1.90
CA ARG A 99 9.81 2.69 3.11
C ARG A 99 8.60 2.25 3.92
N TYR A 100 7.47 2.04 3.28
CA TYR A 100 6.30 1.42 3.90
C TYR A 100 6.35 -0.10 3.79
N ASP A 101 5.86 -0.76 4.84
CA ASP A 101 5.63 -2.20 4.88
C ASP A 101 4.13 -2.52 4.89
N ILE A 102 3.80 -3.80 4.96
CA ILE A 102 2.42 -4.29 5.00
C ILE A 102 1.67 -3.82 6.25
N VAL A 103 2.33 -3.76 7.42
CA VAL A 103 1.71 -3.32 8.68
C VAL A 103 1.29 -1.87 8.57
N THR A 104 2.15 -1.02 8.01
CA THR A 104 1.87 0.40 7.81
C THR A 104 0.69 0.60 6.86
N ILE A 105 0.70 -0.12 5.73
CA ILE A 105 -0.41 -0.08 4.75
C ILE A 105 -1.74 -0.46 5.40
N ALA A 106 -1.75 -1.55 6.16
CA ALA A 106 -2.96 -2.03 6.83
C ALA A 106 -3.46 -1.04 7.89
N ALA A 107 -2.56 -0.45 8.66
CA ALA A 107 -2.89 0.53 9.69
C ALA A 107 -3.46 1.83 9.10
N VAL A 108 -2.84 2.37 8.06
CA VAL A 108 -3.33 3.59 7.38
C VAL A 108 -4.68 3.37 6.73
N ALA A 109 -4.93 2.16 6.22
CA ALA A 109 -6.20 1.79 5.60
C ALA A 109 -7.30 1.40 6.61
N ASP A 110 -7.02 1.40 7.92
CA ASP A 110 -7.90 0.87 8.97
C ASP A 110 -8.42 -0.55 8.65
N ASN A 111 -7.52 -1.40 8.14
CA ASN A 111 -7.87 -2.72 7.66
C ASN A 111 -7.37 -3.80 8.62
N LEU A 112 -8.17 -4.07 9.65
CA LEU A 112 -7.88 -5.08 10.67
C LEU A 112 -7.62 -6.49 10.09
N PRO A 113 -8.42 -7.01 9.14
CA PRO A 113 -8.14 -8.33 8.55
C PRO A 113 -6.77 -8.44 7.87
N VAL A 114 -6.33 -7.42 7.14
CA VAL A 114 -5.00 -7.41 6.51
C VAL A 114 -3.91 -7.27 7.57
N LEU A 115 -4.13 -6.46 8.61
CA LEU A 115 -3.18 -6.30 9.71
C LEU A 115 -2.96 -7.62 10.45
N GLU A 116 -4.02 -8.29 10.87
CA GLU A 116 -3.96 -9.58 11.55
C GLU A 116 -3.30 -10.65 10.67
N ALA A 117 -3.68 -10.71 9.40
CA ALA A 117 -3.08 -11.64 8.45
C ALA A 117 -1.58 -11.35 8.25
N GLY A 118 -1.19 -10.09 8.09
CA GLY A 118 0.20 -9.68 7.93
C GLY A 118 1.05 -10.11 9.13
N LEU A 119 0.60 -9.83 10.35
CA LEU A 119 1.29 -10.24 11.58
C LEU A 119 1.41 -11.77 11.68
N ALA A 120 0.35 -12.51 11.36
CA ALA A 120 0.36 -13.97 11.32
C ALA A 120 1.32 -14.54 10.25
N LEU A 121 1.57 -13.79 9.18
CA LEU A 121 2.50 -14.13 8.10
C LEU A 121 3.95 -13.71 8.40
N GLY A 122 4.22 -13.14 9.57
CA GLY A 122 5.57 -12.74 9.99
C GLY A 122 5.95 -11.30 9.65
N CYS A 123 4.99 -10.44 9.32
CA CYS A 123 5.24 -8.99 9.25
C CYS A 123 5.56 -8.47 10.66
N SER A 124 6.57 -7.62 10.76
CA SER A 124 7.02 -7.05 12.02
C SER A 124 6.35 -5.70 12.29
N ALA A 125 5.60 -5.59 13.38
CA ALA A 125 5.11 -4.31 13.89
C ALA A 125 6.22 -3.38 14.45
N ARG A 126 7.48 -3.80 14.37
CA ARG A 126 8.64 -3.08 14.92
C ARG A 126 9.49 -2.42 13.84
N ASN A 127 9.13 -2.57 12.57
CA ASN A 127 9.86 -1.95 11.48
C ASN A 127 9.76 -0.42 11.57
N THR A 128 10.87 0.27 11.32
CA THR A 128 10.86 1.72 11.16
C THR A 128 10.51 2.06 9.72
N THR A 129 9.27 2.52 9.53
CA THR A 129 8.66 2.77 8.22
C THR A 129 8.39 4.26 8.05
N SER A 130 9.18 4.93 7.23
CA SER A 130 9.01 6.36 6.96
C SER A 130 9.86 6.77 5.76
N ARG A 131 9.29 7.60 4.90
CA ARG A 131 10.03 8.32 3.85
C ARG A 131 11.05 9.34 4.37
N TYR A 132 11.01 9.63 5.67
CA TYR A 132 11.82 10.64 6.35
C TYR A 132 12.79 10.05 7.38
N ASP A 133 13.01 8.74 7.37
CA ASP A 133 13.97 8.03 8.23
C ASP A 133 13.79 8.18 9.76
N GLY A 134 12.59 8.54 10.23
CA GLY A 134 12.24 8.54 11.66
C GLY A 134 12.73 9.78 12.42
#